data_AF-A0A7Y3TEU8-F1
#
_entry.id   AF-A0A7Y3TEU8-F1
#
_cell.length_a   1.000
_cell.length_b   1.000
_cell.length_c   1.000
_cell.angle_alpha   90.00
_cell.angle_beta   90.00
_cell.angle_gamma   90.00
#
_symmetry.space_group_name_H-M   'P 1'
#
loop_
_entity.id
_entity.type
_entity.pdbx_description
1 polymer ?
#
loop_
_entity_poly.entity_id
_entity_poly.type
_entity_poly.pdbx_seq_one_letter_code
_entity_poly.pdbx_strand_id
1 'polypeptide(L)'
;MRTRNTALPKWLYITLALASMFAVIYFTNKLLESEKTATQQSFFFLLLSFGVCVAILIFSITEIVADVNGQALGFQIKAGGPFGAFVIVVILGLFFNSLDDQKTLNVQIQGSKGLPDIPIKTLDNGLILIPSNNNKPIVADVDSKGVASFELAKGYYEDSIQFKLSNNEFKIEGKSKFLITESKSITLFVSKEKTKFVFKFYSRNEEEPLKGIRVVSEELALDAISNNYGTITHLADVTNIETYHFQIVSANYAYKGNKEYYINQTKPLFYLDEK
;
A
#
# COMPACT_ATOMS: atom_id res chain seq x y z
N MET A 1 -62.40 -29.13 -16.73
CA MET A 1 -61.50 -29.99 -15.92
C MET A 1 -61.35 -29.38 -14.54
N ARG A 2 -61.76 -30.07 -13.47
CA ARG A 2 -61.53 -29.63 -12.08
C ARG A 2 -60.08 -29.97 -11.71
N THR A 3 -59.22 -28.97 -11.59
CA THR A 3 -57.87 -29.14 -11.03
C THR A 3 -57.99 -29.39 -9.53
N ARG A 4 -57.44 -30.52 -9.04
CA ARG A 4 -57.41 -30.82 -7.61
C ARG A 4 -56.33 -29.96 -6.96
N ASN A 5 -56.70 -29.17 -5.95
CA ASN A 5 -55.76 -28.55 -5.02
C ASN A 5 -54.99 -29.68 -4.30
N THR A 6 -53.78 -29.98 -4.75
CA THR A 6 -52.88 -30.91 -4.05
C THR A 6 -51.81 -30.12 -3.34
N ALA A 7 -51.66 -30.34 -2.03
CA ALA A 7 -50.54 -29.82 -1.26
C ALA A 7 -49.21 -30.23 -1.92
N LEU A 8 -48.21 -29.36 -1.82
CA LEU A 8 -46.87 -29.64 -2.34
C LEU A 8 -46.34 -30.96 -1.75
N PRO A 9 -45.63 -31.78 -2.54
CA PRO A 9 -45.05 -33.00 -2.04
C PRO A 9 -44.08 -32.70 -0.89
N LYS A 10 -44.15 -33.47 0.20
CA LYS A 10 -43.29 -33.29 1.39
C LYS A 10 -41.79 -33.22 1.04
N TRP A 11 -41.36 -33.96 0.02
CA TRP A 11 -39.98 -33.95 -0.45
C TRP A 11 -39.54 -32.58 -0.98
N LEU A 12 -40.45 -31.80 -1.57
CA LEU A 12 -40.12 -30.47 -2.10
C LEU A 12 -39.82 -29.48 -0.97
N TYR A 13 -40.58 -29.53 0.12
CA TYR A 13 -40.31 -28.75 1.33
C TYR A 13 -38.96 -29.10 1.95
N ILE A 14 -38.61 -30.39 1.97
CA ILE A 14 -37.32 -30.87 2.47
C ILE A 14 -36.17 -30.38 1.59
N THR A 15 -36.31 -30.46 0.26
CA THR A 15 -35.28 -29.95 -0.66
C THR A 15 -35.12 -28.44 -0.56
N LEU A 16 -36.20 -27.69 -0.34
CA LEU A 16 -36.14 -26.24 -0.18
C LEU A 16 -35.48 -25.85 1.14
N ALA A 17 -35.78 -26.57 2.22
CA ALA A 17 -35.15 -26.39 3.52
C ALA A 17 -33.65 -26.73 3.49
N LEU A 18 -33.27 -27.78 2.76
CA LEU A 18 -31.86 -28.14 2.56
C LEU A 18 -31.13 -27.10 1.71
N ALA A 19 -31.77 -26.57 0.66
CA ALA A 19 -31.19 -25.53 -0.20
C ALA A 19 -31.01 -24.20 0.56
N SER A 20 -31.97 -23.81 1.40
CA SER A 20 -31.84 -22.62 2.25
C SER A 20 -30.75 -22.81 3.31
N MET A 21 -30.67 -23.99 3.93
CA MET A 21 -29.61 -24.30 4.89
C MET A 21 -28.22 -24.31 4.22
N PHE A 22 -28.11 -24.85 3.01
CA PHE A 22 -26.87 -24.79 2.22
C PHE A 22 -26.49 -23.35 1.87
N ALA A 23 -27.45 -22.52 1.46
CA ALA A 23 -27.19 -21.10 1.18
C ALA A 23 -26.69 -20.39 2.44
N VAL A 24 -27.31 -20.60 3.60
CA VAL A 24 -26.86 -20.03 4.87
C VAL A 24 -25.43 -20.47 5.19
N ILE A 25 -25.13 -21.77 5.13
CA ILE A 25 -23.78 -22.31 5.40
C ILE A 25 -22.75 -21.74 4.42
N TYR A 26 -23.08 -21.68 3.12
CA TYR A 26 -22.19 -21.14 2.10
C TYR A 26 -21.89 -19.66 2.33
N PHE A 27 -22.91 -18.83 2.62
CA PHE A 27 -22.71 -17.41 2.93
C PHE A 27 -21.99 -17.20 4.26
N THR A 28 -22.24 -18.03 5.27
CA THR A 28 -21.51 -17.99 6.55
C THR A 28 -20.03 -18.30 6.35
N ASN A 29 -19.68 -19.33 5.57
CA ASN A 29 -18.29 -19.65 5.27
C ASN A 29 -17.59 -18.55 4.47
N LYS A 30 -18.27 -17.98 3.47
CA LYS A 30 -17.72 -16.85 2.69
C LYS A 30 -17.54 -15.58 3.54
N LEU A 31 -18.37 -15.38 4.55
CA LEU A 31 -18.22 -14.28 5.52
C LEU A 31 -17.14 -14.54 6.58
N LEU A 32 -16.84 -15.81 6.88
CA LEU A 32 -15.73 -16.22 7.75
C LEU A 32 -14.37 -16.10 7.05
N GLU A 33 -14.32 -16.35 5.73
CA GLU A 33 -13.12 -16.14 4.90
C GLU A 33 -12.82 -14.66 4.64
N SER A 34 -13.83 -13.81 4.71
CA SER A 34 -13.68 -12.36 4.64
C SER A 34 -13.12 -11.84 5.97
N GLU A 35 -12.00 -11.11 5.96
CA GLU A 35 -11.39 -10.44 7.14
C GLU A 35 -12.27 -9.30 7.72
N LYS A 36 -13.61 -9.41 7.61
CA LYS A 36 -14.56 -8.47 8.18
C LYS A 36 -14.57 -8.57 9.70
N THR A 37 -14.56 -7.41 10.37
CA THR A 37 -14.55 -7.29 11.83
C THR A 37 -15.70 -8.08 12.48
N ALA A 38 -15.44 -8.67 13.64
CA ALA A 38 -16.41 -9.49 14.41
C ALA A 38 -17.78 -8.80 14.61
N THR A 39 -17.81 -7.47 14.62
CA THR A 39 -19.03 -6.65 14.69
C THR A 39 -19.92 -6.80 13.46
N GLN A 40 -19.35 -6.86 12.25
CA GLN A 40 -20.11 -7.01 11.00
C GLN A 40 -20.68 -8.43 10.88
N GLN A 41 -19.90 -9.45 11.28
CA GLN A 41 -20.37 -10.83 11.33
C GLN A 41 -21.51 -10.97 12.36
N SER A 42 -21.38 -10.37 13.55
CA SER A 42 -22.44 -10.37 14.57
C SER A 42 -23.71 -9.66 14.09
N PHE A 43 -23.56 -8.52 13.41
CA PHE A 43 -24.70 -7.79 12.84
C PHE A 43 -25.42 -8.61 11.77
N PHE A 44 -24.68 -9.36 10.93
CA PHE A 44 -25.26 -10.26 9.94
C PHE A 44 -26.08 -11.38 10.58
N PHE A 45 -25.54 -12.07 11.60
CA PHE A 45 -26.28 -13.12 12.32
C PHE A 45 -27.52 -12.59 13.04
N LEU A 46 -27.44 -11.38 13.59
CA LEU A 46 -28.56 -10.72 14.24
C LEU A 46 -29.65 -10.36 13.21
N LEU A 47 -29.26 -9.78 12.07
CA LEU A 47 -30.18 -9.45 10.97
C LEU A 47 -30.83 -10.71 10.38
N LEU A 48 -30.07 -11.79 10.23
CA LEU A 48 -30.57 -13.07 9.74
C LEU A 48 -31.57 -13.69 10.73
N SER A 49 -31.28 -13.64 12.03
CA SER A 49 -32.19 -14.12 13.07
C SER A 49 -33.49 -13.30 13.10
N PHE A 50 -33.39 -11.97 12.99
CA PHE A 50 -34.56 -11.09 12.85
C PHE A 50 -35.34 -11.38 11.56
N GLY A 51 -34.66 -11.60 10.45
CA GLY A 51 -35.28 -11.96 9.17
C GLY A 51 -36.05 -13.29 9.24
N VAL A 52 -35.50 -14.29 9.92
CA VAL A 52 -36.16 -15.59 10.16
C VAL A 52 -37.36 -15.41 11.10
N CYS A 53 -37.24 -14.65 12.18
CA CYS A 53 -38.35 -14.37 13.09
C CYS A 53 -39.49 -13.63 12.39
N VAL A 54 -39.18 -12.60 11.60
CA VAL A 54 -40.16 -11.87 10.79
C VAL A 54 -40.78 -12.78 9.73
N ALA A 55 -39.98 -13.62 9.07
CA ALA A 55 -40.50 -14.60 8.12
C ALA A 55 -41.48 -15.55 8.80
N ILE A 56 -41.11 -16.17 9.94
CA ILE A 56 -41.98 -17.07 10.72
C ILE A 56 -43.27 -16.36 11.13
N LEU A 57 -43.19 -15.11 11.57
CA LEU A 57 -44.34 -14.30 11.97
C LEU A 57 -45.24 -14.00 10.76
N ILE A 58 -44.69 -13.67 9.60
CA ILE A 58 -45.46 -13.50 8.35
C ILE A 58 -46.06 -14.84 7.88
N PHE A 59 -45.31 -15.95 7.95
CA PHE A 59 -45.78 -17.32 7.65
C PHE A 59 -46.92 -17.75 8.58
N SER A 60 -46.93 -17.28 9.82
CA SER A 60 -47.96 -17.62 10.81
C SER A 60 -49.25 -16.82 10.64
N ILE A 61 -49.18 -15.65 9.99
CA ILE A 61 -50.31 -14.69 9.92
C ILE A 61 -50.89 -14.56 8.51
N THR A 62 -50.13 -14.85 7.45
CA THR A 62 -50.61 -14.68 6.06
C THR A 62 -51.07 -15.99 5.42
N GLU A 63 -52.39 -16.24 5.42
CA GLU A 63 -53.04 -17.11 4.42
C GLU A 63 -53.16 -16.32 3.11
N ILE A 64 -52.10 -16.24 2.31
CA ILE A 64 -52.21 -15.58 0.99
C ILE A 64 -51.53 -16.43 -0.08
N VAL A 65 -52.37 -16.89 -1.00
CA VAL A 65 -52.05 -17.65 -2.21
C VAL A 65 -51.90 -16.65 -3.37
N ALA A 66 -50.70 -16.54 -3.95
CA ALA A 66 -50.56 -15.99 -5.30
C ALA A 66 -50.57 -17.16 -6.31
N ASP A 67 -51.55 -17.18 -7.20
CA ASP A 67 -51.65 -18.14 -8.30
C ASP A 67 -50.82 -17.64 -9.49
N VAL A 68 -49.66 -18.27 -9.75
CA VAL A 68 -48.89 -18.01 -10.97
C VAL A 68 -49.17 -19.14 -11.97
N ASN A 69 -49.82 -18.80 -13.09
CA ASN A 69 -50.15 -19.74 -14.17
C ASN A 69 -49.03 -19.74 -15.24
N GLY A 70 -48.20 -20.77 -15.27
CA GLY A 70 -47.24 -21.01 -16.35
C GLY A 70 -47.84 -21.87 -17.46
N GLN A 71 -48.09 -21.30 -18.63
CA GLN A 71 -48.80 -21.96 -19.75
C GLN A 71 -48.03 -23.14 -20.39
N ALA A 72 -46.72 -23.26 -20.17
CA ALA A 72 -45.88 -24.22 -20.89
C ALA A 72 -45.74 -25.60 -20.22
N LEU A 73 -45.98 -25.75 -18.92
CA LEU A 73 -45.74 -27.01 -18.18
C LEU A 73 -46.92 -27.46 -17.30
N GLY A 74 -48.06 -26.77 -17.32
CA GLY A 74 -49.29 -27.20 -16.63
C GLY A 74 -49.23 -27.19 -15.09
N PHE A 75 -48.16 -26.65 -14.50
CA PHE A 75 -48.05 -26.49 -13.05
C PHE A 75 -48.67 -25.17 -12.60
N GLN A 76 -49.60 -25.25 -11.64
CA GLN A 76 -50.05 -24.11 -10.84
C GLN A 76 -49.19 -24.07 -9.58
N ILE A 77 -48.31 -23.07 -9.50
CA ILE A 77 -47.50 -22.86 -8.29
C ILE A 77 -48.22 -21.81 -7.45
N LYS A 78 -48.72 -22.24 -6.29
CA LYS A 78 -49.22 -21.37 -5.24
C LYS A 78 -48.05 -20.92 -4.38
N ALA A 79 -47.46 -19.79 -4.73
CA ALA A 79 -46.41 -19.20 -3.93
C ALA A 79 -47.07 -18.33 -2.84
N GLY A 80 -46.82 -18.66 -1.57
CA GLY A 80 -47.29 -17.84 -0.46
C GLY A 80 -46.53 -16.51 -0.38
N GLY A 81 -47.15 -15.45 0.15
CA GLY A 81 -46.49 -14.16 0.43
C GLY A 81 -45.09 -14.25 1.07
N PRO A 82 -44.84 -15.20 2.00
CA PRO A 82 -43.51 -15.44 2.57
C PRO A 82 -42.44 -15.90 1.56
N PHE A 83 -42.81 -16.61 0.49
CA PHE A 83 -41.88 -16.99 -0.57
C PHE A 83 -41.40 -15.76 -1.33
N GLY A 84 -42.31 -14.82 -1.63
CA GLY A 84 -41.96 -13.53 -2.21
C GLY A 84 -41.03 -12.72 -1.31
N ALA A 85 -41.30 -12.68 -0.01
CA ALA A 85 -40.45 -11.98 0.96
C ALA A 85 -39.04 -12.59 1.06
N PHE A 86 -38.92 -13.92 1.09
CA PHE A 86 -37.63 -14.61 1.09
C PHE A 86 -36.82 -14.30 -0.18
N VAL A 87 -37.46 -14.37 -1.35
CA VAL A 87 -36.81 -14.04 -2.63
C VAL A 87 -36.37 -12.57 -2.66
N ILE A 88 -37.18 -11.64 -2.15
CA ILE A 88 -36.81 -10.22 -2.04
C ILE A 88 -35.61 -10.02 -1.11
N VAL A 89 -35.58 -10.68 0.06
CA VAL A 89 -34.45 -10.59 1.00
C VAL A 89 -33.17 -11.17 0.39
N VAL A 90 -33.25 -12.29 -0.34
CA VAL A 90 -32.09 -12.86 -1.05
C VAL A 90 -31.62 -11.95 -2.18
N ILE A 91 -32.53 -11.39 -2.98
CA ILE A 91 -32.19 -10.46 -4.07
C ILE A 91 -31.57 -9.18 -3.51
N LEU A 92 -32.18 -8.57 -2.49
CA LEU A 92 -31.63 -7.38 -1.83
C LEU A 92 -30.29 -7.69 -1.18
N GLY A 93 -30.16 -8.83 -0.49
CA GLY A 93 -28.90 -9.28 0.11
C GLY A 93 -27.79 -9.46 -0.93
N LEU A 94 -28.09 -10.02 -2.10
CA LEU A 94 -27.16 -10.16 -3.22
C LEU A 94 -26.79 -8.82 -3.85
N PHE A 95 -27.77 -7.93 -4.07
CA PHE A 95 -27.53 -6.59 -4.62
C PHE A 95 -26.70 -5.71 -3.68
N PHE A 96 -26.94 -5.78 -2.37
CA PHE A 96 -26.21 -4.97 -1.39
C PHE A 96 -24.83 -5.52 -1.00
N ASN A 97 -24.57 -6.83 -1.17
CA ASN A 97 -23.23 -7.39 -0.94
C ASN A 97 -22.22 -7.11 -2.07
N SER A 98 -22.66 -6.62 -3.22
CA SER A 98 -21.82 -6.46 -4.42
C SER A 98 -21.00 -5.17 -4.47
N LEU A 99 -20.90 -4.40 -3.38
CA LEU A 99 -20.16 -3.14 -3.35
C LEU A 99 -18.93 -3.23 -2.44
N ASP A 100 -18.08 -4.24 -2.64
CA ASP A 100 -16.65 -4.06 -2.37
C ASP A 100 -16.12 -3.17 -3.51
N ASP A 101 -16.37 -1.87 -3.37
CA ASP A 101 -15.96 -0.82 -4.29
C ASP A 101 -14.44 -0.65 -4.14
N GLN A 102 -13.67 -1.59 -4.71
CA GLN A 102 -12.22 -1.52 -4.79
C GLN A 102 -11.88 -0.39 -5.75
N LYS A 103 -11.24 0.65 -5.23
CA LYS A 103 -10.80 1.79 -6.03
C LYS A 103 -9.28 1.71 -6.18
N THR A 104 -8.81 1.97 -7.40
CA THR A 104 -7.39 1.96 -7.72
C THR A 104 -6.78 3.34 -7.43
N LEU A 105 -5.77 3.40 -6.57
CA LEU A 105 -4.93 4.58 -6.38
C LEU A 105 -3.72 4.48 -7.31
N ASN A 106 -3.62 5.42 -8.26
CA ASN A 106 -2.45 5.55 -9.12
C ASN A 106 -1.48 6.58 -8.55
N VAL A 107 -0.24 6.15 -8.36
CA VAL A 107 0.87 6.98 -7.89
C VAL A 107 1.90 7.09 -9.01
N GLN A 108 2.13 8.31 -9.49
CA GLN A 108 3.13 8.59 -10.51
C GLN A 108 4.45 8.96 -9.85
N ILE A 109 5.52 8.32 -10.27
CA ILE A 109 6.89 8.55 -9.81
C ILE A 109 7.64 9.31 -10.90
N GLN A 110 8.26 10.43 -10.52
CA GLN A 110 9.02 11.28 -11.44
C GLN A 110 10.40 11.58 -10.84
N GLY A 111 11.44 11.63 -11.68
CA GLY A 111 12.75 12.11 -11.25
C GLY A 111 12.73 13.62 -10.95
N SER A 112 13.51 14.06 -9.95
CA SER A 112 13.65 15.49 -9.68
C SER A 112 14.41 16.23 -10.79
N LYS A 113 14.15 17.54 -10.92
CA LYS A 113 14.68 18.39 -12.01
C LYS A 113 16.19 18.20 -12.18
N GLY A 114 16.61 17.81 -13.40
CA GLY A 114 18.02 17.64 -13.77
C GLY A 114 18.47 16.19 -13.93
N LEU A 115 17.63 15.22 -13.59
CA LEU A 115 17.77 13.83 -14.02
C LEU A 115 16.86 13.63 -15.25
N PRO A 116 17.35 13.76 -16.49
CA PRO A 116 16.64 13.22 -17.63
C PRO A 116 16.56 11.72 -17.41
N ASP A 117 15.35 11.19 -17.26
CA ASP A 117 15.07 9.76 -17.13
C ASP A 117 16.01 9.05 -16.15
N ILE A 118 15.69 9.06 -14.85
CA ILE A 118 15.93 7.83 -14.09
C ILE A 118 15.16 6.79 -14.91
N PRO A 119 15.82 5.83 -15.59
CA PRO A 119 15.09 4.84 -16.35
C PRO A 119 14.25 4.16 -15.29
N ILE A 120 12.93 4.37 -15.31
CA ILE A 120 12.04 3.87 -14.25
C ILE A 120 12.25 2.36 -14.00
N LYS A 121 12.78 1.66 -15.02
CA LYS A 121 13.35 0.31 -14.95
C LYS A 121 14.37 0.05 -13.84
N THR A 122 15.07 1.06 -13.30
CA THR A 122 16.06 0.89 -12.21
C THR A 122 15.45 1.05 -10.81
N LEU A 123 14.18 1.42 -10.70
CA LEU A 123 13.39 1.16 -9.50
C LEU A 123 12.99 -0.32 -9.52
N ASP A 124 13.98 -1.22 -9.54
CA ASP A 124 13.81 -2.68 -9.67
C ASP A 124 13.02 -3.32 -8.51
N ASN A 125 12.50 -2.53 -7.57
CA ASN A 125 11.64 -2.99 -6.51
C ASN A 125 10.61 -1.90 -6.17
N GLY A 126 9.34 -2.31 -6.17
CA GLY A 126 8.15 -1.48 -6.14
C GLY A 126 8.03 -0.38 -5.08
N LEU A 127 6.92 0.35 -5.16
CA LEU A 127 6.54 1.37 -4.20
C LEU A 127 5.76 0.73 -3.05
N ILE A 128 6.15 1.04 -1.82
CA ILE A 128 5.51 0.55 -0.61
C ILE A 128 4.60 1.65 -0.07
N LEU A 129 3.31 1.34 0.04
CA LEU A 129 2.31 2.14 0.72
C LEU A 129 2.17 1.65 2.16
N ILE A 130 2.39 2.55 3.11
CA ILE A 130 2.31 2.32 4.55
C ILE A 130 1.10 3.11 5.08
N PRO A 131 -0.01 2.43 5.41
CA PRO A 131 -1.18 3.08 5.98
C PRO A 131 -0.94 3.42 7.46
N SER A 132 -1.52 4.53 7.95
CA SER A 132 -1.33 4.95 9.35
C SER A 132 -2.16 4.15 10.36
N ASN A 133 -3.13 3.37 9.90
CA ASN A 133 -4.13 2.68 10.72
C ASN A 133 -3.68 1.27 11.18
N ASN A 134 -2.37 0.99 11.24
CA ASN A 134 -1.79 -0.33 11.53
C ASN A 134 -2.15 -1.44 10.52
N ASN A 135 -2.76 -1.13 9.37
CA ASN A 135 -2.91 -2.13 8.31
C ASN A 135 -1.54 -2.55 7.76
N LYS A 136 -1.49 -3.75 7.19
CA LYS A 136 -0.26 -4.27 6.56
C LYS A 136 0.18 -3.33 5.43
N PRO A 137 1.49 -3.07 5.29
CA PRO A 137 2.01 -2.36 4.13
C PRO A 137 1.63 -3.07 2.83
N ILE A 138 1.30 -2.29 1.79
CA ILE A 138 0.96 -2.79 0.46
C ILE A 138 2.12 -2.44 -0.47
N VAL A 139 2.59 -3.41 -1.25
CA VAL A 139 3.64 -3.21 -2.24
C VAL A 139 3.01 -3.25 -3.62
N ALA A 140 3.34 -2.26 -4.45
CA ALA A 140 2.94 -2.23 -5.86
C ALA A 140 4.17 -2.06 -6.73
N ASP A 141 4.23 -2.82 -7.81
CA ASP A 141 5.29 -2.67 -8.80
C ASP A 141 5.10 -1.37 -9.58
N VAL A 142 6.23 -0.78 -9.98
CA VAL A 142 6.24 0.44 -10.79
C VAL A 142 6.33 0.02 -12.26
N ASP A 143 5.35 0.43 -13.05
CA ASP A 143 5.31 0.11 -14.48
C ASP A 143 6.40 0.86 -15.26
N SER A 144 6.57 0.51 -16.55
CA SER A 144 7.52 1.18 -17.44
C SER A 144 7.29 2.67 -17.65
N LYS A 145 6.14 3.21 -17.25
CA LYS A 145 5.76 4.63 -17.35
C LYS A 145 5.91 5.37 -16.01
N GLY A 146 6.38 4.70 -14.96
CA GLY A 146 6.59 5.30 -13.64
C GLY A 146 5.32 5.34 -12.82
N VAL A 147 4.34 4.47 -13.09
CA VAL A 147 3.08 4.41 -12.38
C VAL A 147 3.03 3.16 -11.51
N ALA A 148 2.76 3.35 -10.22
CA ALA A 148 2.41 2.28 -9.30
C ALA A 148 0.91 2.34 -9.00
N SER A 149 0.21 1.22 -9.19
CA SER A 149 -1.23 1.12 -8.97
C SER A 149 -1.51 0.27 -7.72
N PHE A 150 -2.23 0.85 -6.76
CA PHE A 150 -2.64 0.17 -5.53
C PHE A 150 -4.15 -0.09 -5.57
N GLU A 151 -4.56 -1.34 -5.33
CA GLU A 151 -5.96 -1.67 -5.11
C GLU A 151 -6.29 -1.45 -3.64
N LEU A 152 -7.10 -0.43 -3.35
CA LEU A 152 -7.45 -0.04 -1.99
C LEU A 152 -8.91 -0.35 -1.70
N ALA A 153 -9.15 -1.00 -0.57
CA ALA A 153 -10.49 -1.14 -0.01
C ALA A 153 -11.00 0.22 0.50
N LYS A 154 -12.33 0.38 0.56
CA LYS A 154 -12.99 1.64 0.97
C LYS A 154 -12.49 2.21 2.31
N GLY A 155 -12.03 1.36 3.23
CA GLY A 155 -11.49 1.77 4.53
C GLY A 155 -10.12 2.48 4.50
N TYR A 156 -9.45 2.58 3.35
CA TYR A 156 -8.20 3.34 3.20
C TYR A 156 -8.44 4.80 2.82
N TYR A 157 -9.62 5.13 2.33
CA TYR A 157 -10.03 6.50 2.03
C TYR A 157 -10.31 7.19 3.37
N GLU A 158 -9.82 8.42 3.54
CA GLU A 158 -9.78 9.19 4.81
C GLU A 158 -8.56 8.93 5.71
N ASP A 159 -7.76 7.90 5.44
CA ASP A 159 -6.52 7.66 6.19
C ASP A 159 -5.32 8.38 5.59
N SER A 160 -4.41 8.81 6.47
CA SER A 160 -3.10 9.30 6.03
C SER A 160 -2.20 8.12 5.67
N ILE A 161 -1.63 8.15 4.48
CA ILE A 161 -0.69 7.15 3.98
C ILE A 161 0.70 7.73 3.84
N GLN A 162 1.70 6.89 4.00
CA GLN A 162 3.09 7.22 3.73
C GLN A 162 3.63 6.31 2.62
N PHE A 163 4.44 6.88 1.73
CA PHE A 163 5.15 6.09 0.73
C PHE A 163 6.60 5.87 1.12
N LYS A 164 7.11 4.68 0.79
CA LYS A 164 8.52 4.32 0.90
C LYS A 164 8.93 3.57 -0.38
N LEU A 165 10.12 3.87 -0.89
CA LEU A 165 10.70 3.11 -1.99
C LEU A 165 11.27 1.79 -1.45
N SER A 166 11.07 0.69 -2.16
CA SER A 166 11.69 -0.58 -1.78
C SER A 166 13.21 -0.59 -2.03
N ASN A 167 13.69 0.23 -2.98
CA ASN A 167 15.12 0.44 -3.21
C ASN A 167 15.66 1.59 -2.32
N ASN A 168 16.77 1.34 -1.62
CA ASN A 168 17.46 2.32 -0.76
C ASN A 168 18.40 3.27 -1.54
N GLU A 169 18.66 3.01 -2.82
CA GLU A 169 19.48 3.87 -3.68
C GLU A 169 18.79 5.18 -4.07
N PHE A 170 17.47 5.25 -3.81
CA PHE A 170 16.65 6.41 -4.13
C PHE A 170 15.91 6.89 -2.88
N LYS A 171 15.64 8.18 -2.83
CA LYS A 171 14.80 8.82 -1.83
C LYS A 171 13.64 9.55 -2.46
N ILE A 172 12.55 9.67 -1.71
CA ILE A 172 11.42 10.53 -2.05
C ILE A 172 11.74 11.95 -1.58
N GLU A 173 11.64 12.91 -2.48
CA GLU A 173 11.81 14.32 -2.17
C GLU A 173 10.50 14.97 -1.71
N GLY A 174 10.58 15.80 -0.68
CA GLY A 174 9.45 16.61 -0.20
C GLY A 174 8.45 15.82 0.65
N LYS A 175 7.15 16.00 0.37
CA LYS A 175 6.08 15.37 1.15
C LYS A 175 5.99 13.88 0.81
N SER A 176 6.13 13.05 1.83
CA SER A 176 5.94 11.58 1.73
C SER A 176 4.61 11.10 2.33
N LYS A 177 3.89 11.99 3.03
CA LYS A 177 2.61 11.70 3.69
C LYS A 177 1.45 12.38 2.98
N PHE A 178 0.45 11.61 2.60
CA PHE A 178 -0.70 12.07 1.82
C PHE A 178 -2.00 11.62 2.47
N LEU A 179 -3.05 12.42 2.28
CA LEU A 179 -4.41 12.02 2.61
C LEU A 179 -5.05 11.48 1.33
N ILE A 180 -5.51 10.23 1.33
CA ILE A 180 -6.21 9.67 0.16
C ILE A 180 -7.61 10.32 0.12
N THR A 181 -7.79 11.26 -0.81
CA THR A 181 -9.12 11.75 -1.21
C THR A 181 -9.48 11.14 -2.56
N GLU A 182 -10.77 10.89 -2.80
CA GLU A 182 -11.28 10.04 -3.88
C GLU A 182 -10.89 10.43 -5.33
N SER A 183 -10.19 11.54 -5.55
CA SER A 183 -10.08 12.15 -6.88
C SER A 183 -8.70 12.67 -7.30
N LYS A 184 -7.60 12.34 -6.60
CA LYS A 184 -6.27 12.84 -6.98
C LYS A 184 -5.24 11.75 -7.16
N SER A 185 -4.68 11.66 -8.37
CA SER A 185 -3.40 11.00 -8.64
C SER A 185 -2.31 11.65 -7.78
N ILE A 186 -1.53 10.84 -7.09
CA ILE A 186 -0.41 11.32 -6.27
C ILE A 186 0.84 11.30 -7.13
N THR A 187 1.59 12.39 -7.16
CA THR A 187 2.90 12.44 -7.82
C THR A 187 4.00 12.50 -6.77
N LEU A 188 4.95 11.57 -6.83
CA LEU A 188 6.13 11.51 -5.99
C LEU A 188 7.35 11.89 -6.81
N PHE A 189 8.15 12.81 -6.29
CA PHE A 189 9.46 13.13 -6.86
C PHE A 189 10.52 12.29 -6.19
N VAL A 190 11.39 11.67 -6.97
CA VAL A 190 12.47 10.83 -6.47
C VAL A 190 13.82 11.34 -6.95
N SER A 191 14.82 11.20 -6.10
CA SER A 191 16.21 11.44 -6.47
C SER A 191 17.09 10.37 -5.90
N LYS A 192 18.28 10.27 -6.50
CA LYS A 192 19.29 9.33 -6.06
C LYS A 192 19.81 9.71 -4.68
N GLU A 193 19.92 8.72 -3.81
CA GLU A 193 20.46 8.93 -2.48
C GLU A 193 21.96 9.24 -2.59
N LYS A 194 22.34 10.43 -2.12
CA LYS A 194 23.74 10.84 -2.10
C LYS A 194 24.38 10.40 -0.80
N THR A 195 25.57 9.83 -0.89
CA THR A 195 26.34 9.45 0.29
C THR A 195 26.97 10.69 0.91
N LYS A 196 26.80 10.84 2.22
CA LYS A 196 27.37 11.95 2.99
C LYS A 196 28.77 11.62 3.47
N PHE A 197 29.74 12.37 2.99
CA PHE A 197 31.12 12.34 3.44
C PHE A 197 31.39 13.48 4.44
N VAL A 198 32.11 13.16 5.52
CA VAL A 198 32.52 14.12 6.54
C VAL A 198 34.02 13.99 6.78
N PHE A 199 34.79 14.90 6.21
CA PHE A 199 36.24 14.96 6.37
C PHE A 199 36.58 15.81 7.59
N LYS A 200 37.55 15.37 8.40
CA LYS A 200 38.06 16.13 9.56
C LYS A 200 39.58 16.23 9.53
N PHE A 201 40.11 17.40 9.85
CA PHE A 201 41.54 17.69 9.80
C PHE A 201 42.04 18.15 11.17
N TYR A 202 43.16 17.58 11.62
CA TYR A 202 43.83 17.89 12.88
C TYR A 202 45.33 18.05 12.64
N SER A 203 45.99 18.89 13.44
CA SER A 203 47.44 18.85 13.56
C SER A 203 47.82 17.62 14.38
N ARG A 204 49.02 17.04 14.16
CA ARG A 204 49.55 16.03 15.10
C ARG A 204 49.89 16.61 16.46
N ASN A 205 50.18 17.91 16.51
CA ASN A 205 50.72 18.58 17.70
C ASN A 205 49.67 19.43 18.43
N GLU A 206 48.47 19.59 17.85
CA GLU A 206 47.40 20.40 18.44
C GLU A 206 46.11 19.58 18.55
N GLU A 207 45.33 19.85 19.60
CA GLU A 207 44.01 19.24 19.79
C GLU A 207 42.92 19.95 18.98
N GLU A 208 43.19 21.15 18.46
CA GLU A 208 42.23 21.92 17.68
C GLU A 208 42.17 21.48 16.20
N PRO A 209 40.97 21.50 15.60
CA PRO A 209 40.81 21.13 14.20
C PRO A 209 41.33 22.22 13.24
N LEU A 210 41.97 21.78 12.16
CA LEU A 210 42.64 22.64 11.19
C LEU A 210 41.67 23.26 10.18
N LYS A 211 41.70 24.59 10.12
CA LYS A 211 40.85 25.43 9.26
C LYS A 211 41.55 25.73 7.94
N GLY A 212 40.78 26.01 6.88
CA GLY A 212 41.34 26.43 5.59
C GLY A 212 42.06 25.33 4.81
N ILE A 213 41.84 24.06 5.16
CA ILE A 213 42.40 22.91 4.45
C ILE A 213 41.55 22.65 3.22
N ARG A 214 42.13 22.75 2.02
CA ARG A 214 41.43 22.41 0.77
C ARG A 214 41.59 20.92 0.49
N VAL A 215 40.49 20.29 0.11
CA VAL A 215 40.46 18.89 -0.33
C VAL A 215 39.85 18.82 -1.72
N VAL A 216 40.54 18.10 -2.59
CA VAL A 216 40.11 17.82 -3.95
C VAL A 216 40.02 16.31 -4.14
N SER A 217 38.90 15.81 -4.68
CA SER A 217 38.74 14.43 -5.14
C SER A 217 37.92 14.45 -6.43
N GLU A 218 38.51 13.95 -7.51
CA GLU A 218 37.85 13.90 -8.81
C GLU A 218 36.71 12.88 -8.80
N GLU A 219 36.92 11.73 -8.17
CA GLU A 219 35.94 10.65 -8.09
C GLU A 219 34.68 11.11 -7.37
N LEU A 220 34.84 11.85 -6.27
CA LEU A 220 33.71 12.39 -5.51
C LEU A 220 33.17 13.72 -6.07
N ALA A 221 33.77 14.28 -7.13
CA ALA A 221 33.53 15.64 -7.59
C ALA A 221 33.59 16.67 -6.42
N LEU A 222 34.58 16.50 -5.55
CA LEU A 222 34.81 17.31 -4.37
C LEU A 222 35.90 18.34 -4.66
N ASP A 223 35.60 19.61 -4.45
CA ASP A 223 36.57 20.69 -4.30
C ASP A 223 36.05 21.65 -3.23
N ALA A 224 36.56 21.51 -2.01
CA ALA A 224 36.05 22.24 -0.86
C ALA A 224 37.15 22.61 0.12
N ILE A 225 36.87 23.62 0.94
CA ILE A 225 37.77 24.14 1.98
C ILE A 225 37.14 23.87 3.34
N SER A 226 37.95 23.42 4.31
CA SER A 226 37.49 23.14 5.67
C SER A 226 37.00 24.42 6.36
N ASN A 227 35.87 24.28 7.05
CA ASN A 227 35.26 25.38 7.79
C ASN A 227 36.01 25.71 9.09
N ASN A 228 35.43 26.60 9.90
CA ASN A 228 35.98 27.00 11.21
C ASN A 228 36.10 25.87 12.24
N TYR A 229 35.56 24.68 11.94
CA TYR A 229 35.66 23.48 12.78
C TYR A 229 36.57 22.42 12.16
N GLY A 230 37.36 22.78 11.14
CA GLY A 230 38.22 21.88 10.39
C GLY A 230 37.47 20.69 9.78
N THR A 231 36.25 20.93 9.32
CA THR A 231 35.39 19.92 8.70
C THR A 231 35.00 20.30 7.28
N ILE A 232 34.87 19.29 6.42
CA ILE A 232 34.22 19.38 5.11
C ILE A 232 33.07 18.38 5.11
N THR A 233 31.87 18.83 4.73
CA THR A 233 30.71 17.96 4.51
C THR A 233 30.37 17.99 3.03
N HIS A 234 30.33 16.80 2.41
CA HIS A 234 30.08 16.65 0.99
C HIS A 234 29.02 15.58 0.73
N LEU A 235 28.20 15.78 -0.30
CA LEU A 235 27.20 14.82 -0.76
C LEU A 235 27.57 14.36 -2.17
N ALA A 236 28.02 13.11 -2.30
CA ALA A 236 28.44 12.53 -3.58
C ALA A 236 27.50 11.41 -4.04
N ASP A 237 27.36 11.27 -5.36
CA ASP A 237 26.82 10.06 -5.99
C ASP A 237 27.96 9.06 -6.13
N VAL A 238 27.78 7.86 -5.60
CA VAL A 238 28.85 6.86 -5.42
C VAL A 238 28.63 5.57 -6.20
N THR A 239 27.69 5.59 -7.14
CA THR A 239 27.12 4.37 -7.74
C THR A 239 28.10 3.52 -8.51
N ASN A 240 29.21 4.10 -8.95
CA ASN A 240 30.30 3.39 -9.63
C ASN A 240 31.66 3.69 -8.99
N ILE A 241 31.68 3.97 -7.68
CA ILE A 241 32.89 4.32 -6.95
C ILE A 241 33.11 3.28 -5.84
N GLU A 242 34.12 2.43 -6.02
CA GLU A 242 34.53 1.47 -4.99
C GLU A 242 35.53 2.10 -4.01
N THR A 243 36.49 2.83 -4.57
CA THR A 243 37.52 3.55 -3.83
C THR A 243 37.64 4.99 -4.31
N TYR A 244 38.13 5.86 -3.44
CA TYR A 244 38.36 7.27 -3.75
C TYR A 244 39.69 7.74 -3.16
N HIS A 245 40.27 8.71 -3.86
CA HIS A 245 41.49 9.40 -3.45
C HIS A 245 41.19 10.86 -3.18
N PHE A 246 42.08 11.52 -2.45
CA PHE A 246 42.02 12.96 -2.30
C PHE A 246 43.40 13.57 -2.30
N GLN A 247 43.45 14.81 -2.76
CA GLN A 247 44.58 15.69 -2.62
C GLN A 247 44.29 16.71 -1.52
N ILE A 248 45.13 16.72 -0.49
CA ILE A 248 45.08 17.74 0.57
C ILE A 248 46.01 18.88 0.19
N VAL A 249 45.45 20.08 0.05
CA VAL A 249 46.17 21.31 -0.28
C VAL A 249 46.09 22.27 0.90
N SER A 250 47.24 22.62 1.46
CA SER A 250 47.37 23.59 2.54
C SER A 250 48.65 24.40 2.40
N ALA A 251 48.61 25.66 2.82
CA ALA A 251 49.77 26.54 2.83
C ALA A 251 50.80 26.09 3.88
N ASN A 252 50.33 25.81 5.10
CA ASN A 252 51.17 25.61 6.29
C ASN A 252 51.34 24.14 6.69
N TYR A 253 50.52 23.25 6.13
CA TYR A 253 50.48 21.84 6.53
C TYR A 253 50.73 20.91 5.35
N ALA A 254 51.35 19.77 5.60
CA ALA A 254 51.59 18.70 4.65
C ALA A 254 50.92 17.39 5.11
N TYR A 255 50.32 16.68 4.15
CA TYR A 255 49.85 15.32 4.35
C TYR A 255 50.84 14.35 3.69
N LYS A 256 51.49 13.50 4.48
CA LYS A 256 52.39 12.44 3.99
C LYS A 256 51.68 11.09 3.95
N GLY A 257 50.54 11.02 3.28
CA GLY A 257 49.80 9.78 3.09
C GLY A 257 49.30 9.64 1.66
N ASN A 258 49.62 8.51 1.04
CA ASN A 258 48.87 8.02 -0.12
C ASN A 258 48.04 6.86 0.39
N LYS A 259 46.82 7.17 0.83
CA LYS A 259 45.91 6.17 1.33
C LYS A 259 44.68 6.13 0.42
N GLU A 260 44.40 4.94 -0.07
CA GLU A 260 43.16 4.62 -0.76
C GLU A 260 42.05 4.44 0.28
N TYR A 261 40.87 5.01 0.01
CA TYR A 261 39.72 4.92 0.91
C TYR A 261 38.62 4.19 0.20
N TYR A 262 37.99 3.26 0.92
CA TYR A 262 36.82 2.55 0.43
C TYR A 262 35.58 3.40 0.62
N ILE A 263 34.59 3.26 -0.25
CA ILE A 263 33.38 4.09 -0.24
C ILE A 263 32.58 4.03 1.08
N ASN A 264 32.71 2.93 1.82
CA ASN A 264 32.12 2.77 3.15
C ASN A 264 32.81 3.62 4.24
N GLN A 265 33.99 4.17 3.98
CA GLN A 265 34.78 5.00 4.90
C GLN A 265 34.37 6.48 4.83
N THR A 266 33.09 6.77 5.01
CA THR A 266 32.51 8.12 4.80
C THR A 266 32.95 9.21 5.80
N LYS A 267 33.76 8.86 6.82
CA LYS A 267 34.23 9.78 7.86
C LYS A 267 35.75 9.77 7.99
N PRO A 268 36.50 10.13 6.94
CA PRO A 268 37.95 10.07 6.98
C PRO A 268 38.51 11.16 7.91
N LEU A 269 39.49 10.76 8.72
CA LEU A 269 40.17 11.60 9.69
C LEU A 269 41.63 11.80 9.23
N PHE A 270 42.10 13.05 9.24
CA PHE A 270 43.42 13.44 8.77
C PHE A 270 44.23 14.09 9.86
N TYR A 271 45.45 13.59 10.02
CA TYR A 271 46.48 14.24 10.83
C TYR A 271 47.53 14.82 9.89
N LEU A 272 47.69 16.13 9.94
CA LEU A 272 48.63 16.88 9.11
C LEU A 272 49.84 17.32 9.93
N ASP A 273 51.00 17.35 9.27
CA ASP A 273 52.24 17.84 9.85
C ASP A 273 52.46 19.29 9.40
N GLU A 274 53.02 20.14 10.25
CA GLU A 274 53.50 21.46 9.83
C GLU A 274 54.65 21.32 8.83
N LYS A 275 54.73 22.25 7.87
CA LYS A 275 55.78 22.27 6.84
C LYS A 275 57.10 22.81 7.36
#